data_AF-A0A662TTI5-F1
#
_entry.id   AF-A0A662TTI5-F1
#
_cell.length_a   1.000
_cell.length_b   1.000
_cell.length_c   1.000
_cell.angle_alpha   90.00
_cell.angle_beta   90.00
_cell.angle_gamma   90.00
#
_symmetry.space_group_name_H-M   'P 1'
#
loop_
_entity.id
_entity.type
_entity.pdbx_description
1 polymer ?
#
loop_
_entity_poly.entity_id
_entity_poly.type
_entity_poly.pdbx_seq_one_letter_code
_entity_poly.pdbx_strand_id
1 'polypeptide(L)'
;MVWKDEIEVSLVISKGLRVGSGRAGLEVDLPLVREHAPKTNNSSNSGGETFFTSNLASSFRGILRKSVQRMIGSTGLRSIEDSERSLFGSRVTDQDGTPVEGKIQVKLADQFEPVKSYVRTGVRIDEVFGSVAPGALFTYEVLEGESSKLSLKFRITCTFPLTEQEAALLLAG
;
A
#
# COMPACT_ATOMS: atom_id res chain seq x y z
N MET A 1 13.86 -27.04 -0.16
CA MET A 1 13.20 -26.68 -1.44
C MET A 1 13.38 -25.18 -1.62
N VAL A 2 13.96 -24.71 -2.73
CA VAL A 2 14.21 -23.27 -2.94
C VAL A 2 13.02 -22.68 -3.67
N TRP A 3 12.20 -21.88 -2.97
CA TRP A 3 11.15 -21.09 -3.60
C TRP A 3 11.79 -19.99 -4.45
N LYS A 4 11.60 -20.07 -5.78
CA LYS A 4 12.16 -19.14 -6.77
C LYS A 4 11.10 -18.62 -7.73
N ASP A 5 9.88 -18.48 -7.22
CA ASP A 5 8.73 -18.13 -8.02
C ASP A 5 8.30 -16.68 -7.77
N GLU A 6 7.80 -16.08 -8.84
CA GLU A 6 7.07 -14.82 -8.80
C GLU A 6 5.62 -15.11 -8.40
N ILE A 7 5.09 -14.32 -7.46
CA ILE A 7 3.70 -14.42 -7.03
C ILE A 7 2.94 -13.21 -7.57
N GLU A 8 1.95 -13.45 -8.43
CA GLU A 8 1.00 -12.42 -8.83
C GLU A 8 -0.15 -12.37 -7.82
N VAL A 9 -0.40 -11.19 -7.25
CA VAL A 9 -1.48 -10.93 -6.30
C VAL A 9 -2.42 -9.89 -6.88
N SER A 10 -3.72 -10.22 -6.93
CA SER A 10 -4.76 -9.30 -7.37
C SER A 10 -5.56 -8.80 -6.17
N LEU A 11 -5.53 -7.48 -5.94
CA LEU A 11 -6.32 -6.79 -4.93
C LEU A 11 -7.55 -6.16 -5.57
N VAL A 12 -8.73 -6.69 -5.25
CA VAL A 12 -10.01 -6.15 -5.72
C VAL A 12 -10.59 -5.21 -4.66
N ILE A 13 -10.70 -3.94 -5.00
CA ILE A 13 -11.18 -2.85 -4.15
C ILE A 13 -12.66 -2.60 -4.46
N SER A 14 -13.50 -2.83 -3.45
CA SER A 14 -14.96 -2.69 -3.54
C SER A 14 -15.49 -1.34 -3.07
N LYS A 15 -14.71 -0.60 -2.28
CA LYS A 15 -15.00 0.75 -1.78
C LYS A 15 -13.71 1.54 -1.94
N GLY A 16 -13.76 2.69 -2.62
CA GLY A 16 -12.57 3.39 -3.14
C GLY A 16 -11.33 3.37 -2.25
N LEU A 17 -10.16 3.22 -2.86
CA LEU A 17 -8.87 3.11 -2.18
C LEU A 17 -8.26 4.49 -1.94
N ARG A 18 -7.76 4.73 -0.73
CA ARG A 18 -7.00 5.95 -0.42
C ARG A 18 -5.61 5.65 0.10
N VAL A 19 -4.60 6.19 -0.57
CA VAL A 19 -3.22 6.30 -0.08
C VAL A 19 -2.85 7.78 -0.07
N GLY A 20 -2.90 8.39 1.11
CA GLY A 20 -2.74 9.83 1.26
C GLY A 20 -1.28 10.29 1.20
N SER A 21 -1.07 11.53 0.76
CA SER A 21 0.27 12.14 0.67
C SER A 21 0.85 12.63 2.01
N GLY A 22 0.02 12.69 3.06
CA GLY A 22 0.39 13.27 4.36
C GLY A 22 0.50 14.80 4.35
N ARG A 23 0.14 15.48 3.25
CA ARG A 23 0.12 16.94 3.13
C ARG A 23 -1.28 17.40 2.73
N ALA A 24 -1.76 18.49 3.34
CA ALA A 24 -2.98 19.14 2.88
C ALA A 24 -2.73 19.77 1.49
N GLY A 25 -3.67 19.58 0.57
CA GLY A 25 -3.66 20.22 -0.73
C GLY A 25 -4.36 21.58 -0.68
N LEU A 26 -4.10 22.42 -1.70
CA LEU A 26 -4.81 23.70 -1.84
C LEU A 26 -6.27 23.52 -2.27
N GLU A 27 -6.58 22.45 -3.02
CA GLU A 27 -7.93 22.17 -3.56
C GLU A 27 -8.67 21.05 -2.81
N VAL A 28 -7.93 20.13 -2.18
CA VAL A 28 -8.48 19.01 -1.42
C VAL A 28 -7.71 18.87 -0.11
N ASP A 29 -8.43 18.75 1.02
CA ASP A 29 -7.82 18.72 2.35
C ASP A 29 -6.94 17.48 2.53
N LEU A 30 -7.36 16.36 1.95
CA LEU A 30 -6.71 15.05 2.10
C LEU A 30 -6.43 14.40 0.72
N PRO A 31 -5.46 14.93 -0.06
CA PRO A 31 -5.17 14.44 -1.39
C PRO A 31 -4.47 13.07 -1.37
N LEU A 32 -4.58 12.37 -2.49
CA LEU A 32 -3.81 11.15 -2.74
C LEU A 32 -2.34 11.50 -2.97
N VAL A 33 -1.45 10.54 -2.71
CA VAL A 33 -0.06 10.67 -3.14
C VAL A 33 0.01 10.56 -4.67
N ARG A 34 0.66 11.50 -5.33
CA ARG A 34 0.81 11.52 -6.80
C ARG A 34 2.30 11.45 -7.14
N GLU A 35 2.69 10.60 -8.08
CA GLU A 35 4.02 10.69 -8.69
C GLU A 35 3.94 11.65 -9.88
N HIS A 36 4.89 12.58 -9.96
CA HIS A 36 5.00 13.44 -11.13
C HIS A 36 5.41 12.57 -12.32
N ALA A 37 4.48 12.34 -13.26
CA ALA A 37 4.86 11.85 -14.57
C ALA A 37 5.86 12.83 -15.20
N PRO A 38 6.92 12.34 -15.89
CA PRO A 38 7.74 13.22 -16.70
C PRO A 38 6.83 13.94 -17.70
N LYS A 39 6.88 15.27 -17.72
CA LYS A 39 6.06 16.09 -18.62
C LYS A 39 6.35 15.68 -20.06
N THR A 40 5.44 14.92 -20.68
CA THR A 40 5.39 14.85 -22.13
C THR A 40 4.76 16.14 -22.61
N ASN A 41 5.55 16.97 -23.28
CA ASN A 41 5.08 18.17 -23.93
C ASN A 41 4.11 17.77 -25.04
N ASN A 42 2.82 17.64 -24.75
CA ASN A 42 1.67 17.80 -25.65
C ASN A 42 0.41 17.19 -25.02
N SER A 43 -0.39 17.99 -24.32
CA SER A 43 -1.85 18.06 -24.51
C SER A 43 -2.51 18.94 -23.46
N SER A 44 -3.43 19.76 -23.96
CA SER A 44 -4.35 20.62 -23.23
C SER A 44 -5.53 19.83 -22.67
N ASN A 45 -6.00 20.28 -21.49
CA ASN A 45 -7.32 20.08 -20.87
C ASN A 45 -7.70 18.73 -20.22
N SER A 46 -7.85 18.83 -18.90
CA SER A 46 -8.86 18.20 -18.01
C SER A 46 -9.05 16.69 -18.10
N GLY A 47 -8.32 15.99 -17.22
CA GLY A 47 -8.52 14.56 -16.93
C GLY A 47 -7.20 13.93 -16.54
N GLY A 48 -6.64 14.35 -15.40
CA GLY A 48 -5.27 14.01 -14.99
C GLY A 48 -5.06 12.50 -14.86
N GLU A 49 -4.46 11.89 -15.88
CA GLU A 49 -3.83 10.58 -15.79
C GLU A 49 -2.75 10.67 -14.71
N THR A 50 -3.01 10.02 -13.58
CA THR A 50 -2.12 10.08 -12.41
C THR A 50 -1.55 8.67 -12.23
N PHE A 51 -0.23 8.55 -12.29
CA PHE A 51 0.47 7.27 -12.09
C PHE A 51 0.90 7.15 -10.62
N PHE A 52 0.68 5.97 -10.03
CA PHE A 52 0.70 5.72 -8.58
C PHE A 52 1.68 4.60 -8.15
N THR A 53 2.72 4.33 -8.92
CA THR A 53 3.28 2.96 -8.95
C THR A 53 4.16 2.61 -7.74
N SER A 54 5.03 3.51 -7.25
CA SER A 54 5.99 3.15 -6.19
C SER A 54 5.38 3.17 -4.78
N ASN A 55 4.46 4.11 -4.52
CA ASN A 55 3.84 4.24 -3.20
C ASN A 55 2.78 3.16 -2.93
N LEU A 56 2.10 2.65 -3.96
CA LEU A 56 1.17 1.53 -3.80
C LEU A 56 1.89 0.23 -3.46
N ALA A 57 3.01 -0.05 -4.13
CA ALA A 57 3.80 -1.26 -3.87
C ALA A 57 4.36 -1.28 -2.43
N SER A 58 4.90 -0.16 -1.95
CA SER A 58 5.39 -0.05 -0.57
C SER A 58 4.26 -0.13 0.46
N SER A 59 3.11 0.48 0.18
CA SER A 59 1.91 0.38 1.03
C SER A 59 1.40 -1.06 1.11
N PHE A 60 1.32 -1.76 -0.03
CA PHE A 60 0.90 -3.16 -0.09
C PHE A 60 1.86 -4.06 0.70
N ARG A 61 3.18 -3.89 0.50
CA ARG A 61 4.21 -4.58 1.31
C ARG A 61 4.03 -4.32 2.81
N GLY A 62 3.73 -3.08 3.20
CA GLY A 62 3.47 -2.72 4.59
C GLY A 62 2.21 -3.38 5.17
N ILE A 63 1.15 -3.53 4.36
CA ILE A 63 -0.07 -4.23 4.75
C ILE A 63 0.22 -5.72 4.96
N LEU A 64 0.88 -6.39 4.01
CA LEU A 64 1.29 -7.80 4.13
C LEU A 64 2.09 -8.04 5.42
N ARG A 65 3.11 -7.20 5.66
CA ARG A 65 3.92 -7.26 6.87
C ARG A 65 3.07 -7.14 8.13
N LYS A 66 2.14 -6.17 8.16
CA LYS A 66 1.26 -5.95 9.30
C LYS A 66 0.27 -7.09 9.53
N SER A 67 -0.21 -7.74 8.47
CA SER A 67 -1.03 -8.95 8.56
C SER A 67 -0.25 -10.07 9.26
N VAL A 68 0.98 -10.33 8.81
CA VAL A 68 1.88 -11.32 9.42
C VAL A 68 2.15 -11.00 10.89
N GLN A 69 2.51 -9.75 11.21
CA GLN A 69 2.77 -9.33 12.59
C GLN A 69 1.56 -9.50 13.51
N ARG A 70 0.35 -9.22 13.02
CA ARG A 70 -0.89 -9.47 13.77
C ARG A 70 -1.11 -10.95 14.03
N MET A 71 -0.88 -11.80 13.04
CA MET A 71 -0.98 -13.25 13.18
C MET A 71 0.04 -13.79 14.20
N ILE A 72 1.29 -13.34 14.14
CA ILE A 72 2.33 -13.70 15.13
C ILE A 72 1.89 -13.28 16.54
N GLY A 73 1.43 -12.04 16.68
CA GLY A 73 0.98 -11.49 17.95
C GLY A 73 -0.25 -12.21 18.53
N SER A 74 -1.19 -12.64 17.68
CA SER A 74 -2.41 -13.35 18.13
C SER A 74 -2.17 -14.83 18.46
N THR A 75 -1.22 -15.47 17.80
CA THR A 75 -0.88 -16.90 18.02
C THR A 75 0.20 -17.10 19.07
N GLY A 76 0.96 -16.06 19.42
CA GLY A 76 2.07 -16.14 20.37
C GLY A 76 3.32 -16.84 19.82
N LEU A 77 3.39 -17.06 18.50
CA LEU A 77 4.50 -17.73 17.83
C LEU A 77 5.74 -16.82 17.72
N ARG A 78 6.37 -16.48 18.85
CA ARG A 78 7.55 -15.59 18.86
C ARG A 78 8.76 -16.15 18.11
N SER A 79 8.84 -17.47 17.97
CA SER A 79 9.93 -18.15 17.26
C SER A 79 10.02 -17.82 15.77
N ILE A 80 8.96 -17.25 15.17
CA ILE A 80 8.94 -16.86 13.75
C ILE A 80 9.10 -15.35 13.52
N GLU A 81 9.36 -14.56 14.58
CA GLU A 81 9.63 -13.12 14.46
C GLU A 81 10.91 -12.84 13.64
N ASP A 82 11.95 -13.66 13.82
CA ASP A 82 13.19 -13.49 13.06
C ASP A 82 12.97 -13.82 11.58
N SER A 83 12.10 -14.79 11.25
CA SER A 83 11.68 -15.09 9.89
C SER A 83 10.89 -13.94 9.27
N GLU A 84 10.02 -13.26 10.03
CA GLU A 84 9.31 -12.05 9.59
C GLU A 84 10.30 -10.92 9.26
N ARG A 85 11.27 -10.68 10.15
CA ARG A 85 12.28 -9.63 9.95
C ARG A 85 13.16 -9.93 8.76
N SER A 86 13.57 -11.18 8.57
CA SER A 86 14.33 -11.63 7.42
C SER A 86 13.53 -11.46 6.11
N LEU A 87 12.24 -11.83 6.11
CA LEU A 87 11.39 -11.75 4.92
C LEU A 87 11.16 -10.28 4.47
N PHE A 88 10.77 -9.40 5.39
CA PHE A 88 10.41 -8.01 5.07
C PHE A 88 11.53 -7.00 5.29
N GLY A 89 12.66 -7.41 5.85
CA GLY A 89 13.76 -6.54 6.27
C GLY A 89 13.43 -5.79 7.57
N SER A 90 14.42 -5.09 8.10
CA SER A 90 14.28 -4.27 9.30
C SER A 90 14.97 -2.92 9.14
N ARG A 91 14.42 -1.89 9.79
CA ARG A 91 15.14 -0.62 10.00
C ARG A 91 16.17 -0.72 11.12
N VAL A 92 16.05 -1.74 11.97
CA VAL A 92 17.03 -2.06 13.00
C VAL A 92 18.20 -2.74 12.30
N THR A 93 19.39 -2.20 12.50
CA THR A 93 20.64 -2.81 12.04
C THR A 93 20.89 -4.10 12.78
N ASP A 94 21.55 -5.06 12.14
CA ASP A 94 22.05 -6.24 12.83
C ASP A 94 23.13 -5.85 13.86
N GLN A 95 23.61 -6.81 14.64
CA GLN A 95 24.70 -6.64 15.61
C GLN A 95 25.95 -5.98 15.00
N ASP A 96 26.18 -6.20 13.71
CA ASP A 96 27.29 -5.64 12.93
C ASP A 96 26.99 -4.26 12.31
N GLY A 97 25.83 -3.67 12.60
CA GLY A 97 25.43 -2.36 12.07
C GLY A 97 24.88 -2.39 10.64
N THR A 98 24.67 -3.57 10.05
CA THR A 98 24.18 -3.70 8.68
C THR A 98 22.64 -3.68 8.65
N PRO A 99 22.00 -2.88 7.78
CA PRO A 99 20.55 -2.95 7.61
C PRO A 99 20.13 -4.34 7.16
N VAL A 100 19.17 -4.95 7.85
CA VAL A 100 18.61 -6.23 7.40
C VAL A 100 17.75 -5.98 6.16
N GLU A 101 18.29 -6.30 4.99
CA GLU A 101 17.54 -6.25 3.74
C GLU A 101 16.48 -7.35 3.70
N GLY A 102 15.29 -7.04 3.18
CA GLY A 102 14.22 -8.03 3.06
C GLY A 102 14.39 -8.92 1.83
N LYS A 103 13.96 -10.18 1.95
CA LYS A 103 14.05 -11.18 0.87
C LYS A 103 12.98 -11.07 -0.21
N ILE A 104 12.02 -10.16 -0.07
CA ILE A 104 10.98 -9.93 -1.08
C ILE A 104 10.98 -8.49 -1.59
N GLN A 105 10.73 -8.37 -2.88
CA GLN A 105 10.41 -7.13 -3.57
C GLN A 105 8.95 -7.16 -4.01
N VAL A 106 8.22 -6.07 -3.78
CA VAL A 106 6.86 -5.89 -4.26
C VAL A 106 6.89 -4.84 -5.36
N LYS A 107 6.24 -5.12 -6.48
CA LYS A 107 6.03 -4.18 -7.59
C LYS A 107 4.55 -4.13 -7.94
N LEU A 108 4.08 -2.98 -8.40
CA LEU A 108 2.80 -2.90 -9.10
C LEU A 108 3.00 -3.52 -10.50
N ALA A 109 2.04 -4.31 -10.98
CA ALA A 109 2.10 -4.83 -12.33
C ALA A 109 1.89 -3.69 -13.35
N ASP A 110 2.55 -3.80 -14.50
CA ASP A 110 2.60 -2.73 -15.52
C ASP A 110 1.25 -2.47 -16.21
N GLN A 111 0.28 -3.37 -16.03
CA GLN A 111 -1.05 -3.27 -16.61
C GLN A 111 -2.10 -3.17 -15.51
N PHE A 112 -2.66 -1.98 -15.34
CA PHE A 112 -3.88 -1.78 -14.57
C PHE A 112 -4.85 -0.93 -15.39
N GLU A 113 -6.15 -1.19 -15.21
CA GLU A 113 -7.20 -0.40 -15.86
C GLU A 113 -7.07 1.08 -15.49
N PRO A 114 -7.45 2.02 -16.38
CA PRO A 114 -7.39 3.44 -16.06
C PRO A 114 -8.11 3.73 -14.75
N VAL A 115 -7.37 4.26 -13.78
CA VAL A 115 -7.89 4.58 -12.45
C VAL A 115 -8.26 6.05 -12.43
N LYS A 116 -9.48 6.36 -12.02
CA LYS A 116 -9.92 7.73 -11.79
C LYS A 116 -9.81 8.06 -10.31
N SER A 117 -9.41 9.30 -10.05
CA SER A 117 -9.52 9.89 -8.72
C SER A 117 -10.84 10.64 -8.60
N TYR A 118 -11.48 10.50 -7.44
CA TYR A 118 -12.72 11.18 -7.11
C TYR A 118 -12.54 11.93 -5.79
N VAL A 119 -13.13 13.11 -5.70
CA VAL A 119 -13.19 13.88 -4.44
C VAL A 119 -14.50 13.54 -3.74
N ARG A 120 -14.39 13.17 -2.47
CA ARG A 120 -15.53 12.92 -1.58
C ARG A 120 -15.49 13.91 -0.42
N THR A 121 -16.66 14.20 0.15
CA THR A 121 -16.79 15.06 1.34
C THR A 121 -17.05 14.19 2.56
N GLY A 122 -16.31 14.46 3.63
CA GLY A 122 -16.49 13.88 4.95
C GLY A 122 -16.87 14.95 5.99
N VAL A 123 -17.44 14.49 7.09
CA VAL A 123 -17.77 15.31 8.26
C VAL A 123 -17.12 14.67 9.48
N ARG A 124 -16.39 15.44 10.28
CA ARG A 124 -15.93 15.01 11.61
C ARG A 124 -17.05 15.26 12.62
N ILE A 125 -17.51 14.20 13.25
CA ILE A 125 -18.54 14.27 14.30
C ILE A 125 -17.84 14.05 15.63
N ASP A 126 -18.11 14.92 16.60
CA ASP A 126 -17.66 14.72 17.97
C ASP A 126 -18.36 13.49 18.56
N GLU A 127 -17.60 12.48 18.96
CA GLU A 127 -18.14 11.21 19.46
C GLU A 127 -18.88 11.35 20.79
N VAL A 128 -18.56 12.36 21.60
CA VAL A 128 -19.15 12.58 22.92
C VAL A 128 -20.46 13.34 22.82
N PHE A 129 -20.50 14.39 21.98
CA PHE A 129 -21.64 15.30 21.90
C PHE A 129 -22.52 15.08 20.66
N GLY A 130 -22.08 14.27 19.70
CA GLY A 130 -22.77 14.08 18.41
C GLY A 130 -22.82 15.35 17.55
N SER A 131 -22.04 16.38 17.91
CA SER A 131 -22.08 17.70 17.29
C SER A 131 -21.02 17.87 16.21
N VAL A 132 -21.26 18.81 15.30
CA VAL A 132 -20.34 19.18 14.22
C VAL A 132 -19.80 20.59 14.50
N ALA A 133 -18.51 20.70 14.78
CA ALA A 133 -17.85 22.00 15.01
C ALA A 133 -17.63 22.77 13.69
N PRO A 134 -17.51 24.10 13.72
CA PRO A 134 -17.03 24.87 12.57
C PRO A 134 -15.68 24.31 12.07
N GLY A 135 -15.57 24.06 10.76
CA GLY A 135 -14.38 23.44 10.14
C GLY A 135 -14.35 21.90 10.19
N ALA A 136 -15.44 21.24 10.58
CA ALA A 136 -15.53 19.78 10.60
C ALA A 136 -15.76 19.14 9.21
N LEU A 137 -16.19 19.92 8.22
CA LEU A 137 -16.24 19.48 6.84
C LEU A 137 -14.83 19.37 6.27
N PHE A 138 -14.55 18.27 5.58
CA PHE A 138 -13.30 18.09 4.86
C PHE A 138 -13.53 17.31 3.58
N THR A 139 -12.63 17.47 2.63
CA THR A 139 -12.61 16.79 1.35
C THR A 139 -11.46 15.80 1.29
N TYR A 140 -11.65 14.67 0.63
CA TYR A 140 -10.62 13.66 0.47
C TYR A 140 -10.70 12.97 -0.88
N GLU A 141 -9.54 12.68 -1.44
CA GLU A 141 -9.43 11.96 -2.71
C GLU A 141 -9.42 10.44 -2.49
N VAL A 142 -10.07 9.72 -3.41
CA VAL A 142 -10.10 8.26 -3.47
C VAL A 142 -9.91 7.76 -4.89
N LEU A 143 -9.33 6.57 -5.02
CA LEU A 143 -9.20 5.82 -6.26
C LEU A 143 -10.37 4.87 -6.43
N GLU A 144 -11.05 4.95 -7.58
CA GLU A 144 -12.15 4.07 -7.93
C GLU A 144 -12.03 3.62 -9.39
N GLY A 145 -12.48 2.40 -9.66
CA GLY A 145 -12.55 1.88 -11.02
C GLY A 145 -13.82 2.37 -11.71
N GLU A 146 -13.76 2.56 -13.04
CA GLU A 146 -14.91 3.05 -13.82
C GLU A 146 -16.13 2.12 -13.73
N SER A 147 -15.88 0.81 -13.57
CA SER A 147 -16.88 -0.25 -13.63
C SER A 147 -17.28 -0.80 -12.26
N SER A 148 -17.23 0.02 -11.19
CA SER A 148 -17.58 -0.28 -9.78
C SER A 148 -16.55 -1.00 -8.91
N LYS A 149 -15.54 -1.66 -9.50
CA LYS A 149 -14.44 -2.29 -8.74
C LYS A 149 -13.11 -1.88 -9.35
N LEU A 150 -12.17 -1.49 -8.49
CA LEU A 150 -10.78 -1.26 -8.89
C LEU A 150 -10.00 -2.55 -8.65
N SER A 151 -9.29 -3.05 -9.66
CA SER A 151 -8.40 -4.20 -9.53
C SER A 151 -6.95 -3.74 -9.65
N LEU A 152 -6.18 -3.94 -8.58
CA LEU A 152 -4.74 -3.66 -8.58
C LEU A 152 -3.98 -4.98 -8.58
N LYS A 153 -3.05 -5.13 -9.51
CA LYS A 153 -2.18 -6.29 -9.59
C LYS A 153 -0.80 -5.96 -9.05
N PHE A 154 -0.28 -6.82 -8.18
CA PHE A 154 1.04 -6.74 -7.60
C PHE A 154 1.85 -7.98 -7.96
N ARG A 155 3.14 -7.81 -8.16
CA ARG A 155 4.11 -8.90 -8.32
C ARG A 155 5.01 -8.92 -7.10
N ILE A 156 5.10 -10.07 -6.45
CA ILE A 156 6.03 -10.32 -5.36
C ILE A 156 7.15 -11.21 -5.89
N THR A 157 8.37 -10.69 -5.89
CA THR A 157 9.56 -11.41 -6.33
C THR A 157 10.45 -11.70 -5.14
N CYS A 158 10.90 -12.95 -5.00
CA CYS A 158 11.89 -13.32 -3.99
C CYS A 158 13.28 -12.93 -4.50
N THR A 159 13.95 -11.99 -3.83
CA THR A 159 15.32 -11.57 -4.15
C THR A 159 16.35 -12.56 -3.64
N PHE A 160 16.00 -13.33 -2.60
CA PHE A 160 16.79 -14.41 -2.02
C PHE A 160 15.91 -15.65 -1.77
N PRO A 161 16.52 -16.85 -1.68
CA PRO A 161 15.81 -18.07 -1.29
C PRO A 161 15.04 -17.91 0.03
N LEU A 162 13.79 -18.35 0.02
CA LEU A 162 12.96 -18.42 1.23
C LEU A 162 13.11 -19.79 1.90
N THR A 163 13.16 -19.76 3.24
CA THR A 163 12.93 -20.93 4.10
C THR A 163 11.44 -21.30 4.09
N GLU A 164 11.10 -22.50 4.58
CA GLU A 164 9.71 -22.94 4.67
C GLU A 164 8.86 -22.02 5.55
N GLN A 165 9.42 -21.53 6.66
CA GLN A 165 8.75 -20.58 7.54
C GLN A 165 8.50 -19.23 6.85
N GLU A 166 9.49 -18.71 6.12
CA GLU A 166 9.35 -17.46 5.37
C GLU A 166 8.32 -17.59 4.23
N ALA A 167 8.31 -18.71 3.51
CA ALA A 167 7.30 -18.97 2.49
C ALA A 167 5.89 -19.09 3.10
N ALA A 168 5.75 -19.78 4.24
CA ALA A 168 4.48 -19.88 4.95
C ALA A 168 3.99 -18.52 5.45
N LEU A 169 4.88 -17.66 5.96
CA LEU A 169 4.55 -16.30 6.37
C LEU A 169 4.08 -15.44 5.19
N LEU A 170 4.73 -15.56 4.03
CA LEU A 170 4.34 -14.83 2.83
C LEU A 170 2.94 -15.23 2.34
N LEU A 171 2.58 -16.51 2.44
CA LEU A 171 1.26 -17.02 2.07
C LEU A 171 0.17 -16.69 3.09
N ALA A 172 0.54 -16.50 4.35
CA ALA A 172 -0.39 -16.16 5.42
C ALA A 172 -0.71 -14.66 5.52
N GLY A 173 0.16 -13.80 4.98
CA GLY A 173 0.03 -12.33 5.00
C GLY A 173 -0.90 -11.78 3.93
#